data_AF-A0A4S0MQX8-F1
#
_entry.id   AF-A0A4S0MQX8-F1
#
_cell.length_a   1.000
_cell.length_b   1.000
_cell.length_c   1.000
_cell.angle_alpha   90.00
_cell.angle_beta   90.00
_cell.angle_gamma   90.00
#
_symmetry.space_group_name_H-M   'P 1'
#
loop_
_entity.id
_entity.type
_entity.pdbx_description
1 polymer ?
#
loop_
_entity_poly.entity_id
_entity_poly.type
_entity_poly.pdbx_seq_one_letter_code
_entity_poly.pdbx_strand_id
1 'polypeptide(L)' 'MTEPVLCEMRNRVAVLTLNRPEKLNALNYALIDRLLVLLDR' A
#
# COMPACT_ATOMS: atom_id res chain seq x y z
N MET A 1 9.08 7.09 10.74
CA MET A 1 7.77 7.16 10.05
C MET A 1 7.91 6.38 8.75
N THR A 2 7.59 5.09 8.76
CA THR A 2 7.69 4.23 7.58
C THR A 2 6.30 4.11 6.99
N GLU A 3 6.09 4.56 5.76
CA GLU A 3 4.80 4.40 5.09
C GLU A 3 4.50 2.92 4.86
N PRO A 4 3.34 2.42 5.34
CA PRO A 4 3.05 0.97 5.31
C PRO A 4 2.77 0.44 3.91
N VAL A 5 2.46 1.33 2.96
CA VAL A 5 2.21 1.03 1.55
C VAL A 5 2.91 2.09 0.72
N LEU A 6 3.69 1.65 -0.26
CA LEU A 6 4.28 2.50 -1.28
C LEU A 6 3.44 2.36 -2.55
N CYS A 7 3.09 3.50 -3.15
CA CYS A 7 2.38 3.54 -4.43
C CYS A 7 3.26 4.17 -5.49
N GLU A 8 3.55 3.39 -6.54
CA GLU A 8 4.23 3.86 -7.74
C GLU A 8 3.30 3.73 -8.93
N MET A 9 3.07 4.82 -9.66
CA MET A 9 2.34 4.78 -10.92
C MET A 9 3.34 4.58 -12.06
N ARG A 10 3.33 3.40 -12.68
CA ARG A 10 4.15 3.09 -13.87
C ARG A 10 3.26 3.09 -15.10
N ASN A 11 3.29 4.18 -15.85
CA ASN A 11 2.44 4.44 -17.02
C ASN A 11 0.95 4.40 -16.67
N ARG A 12 0.29 3.26 -16.93
CA ARG A 12 -1.14 3.00 -16.62
C ARG A 12 -1.34 1.91 -15.56
N VAL A 13 -0.25 1.46 -14.93
CA VAL A 13 -0.29 0.44 -13.89
C VAL A 13 0.09 1.07 -12.56
N ALA A 14 -0.82 1.05 -11.60
CA ALA A 14 -0.52 1.39 -10.22
C ALA A 14 0.12 0.17 -9.53
N VAL A 15 1.38 0.31 -9.12
CA VAL A 15 2.11 -0.69 -8.35
C VAL A 15 2.00 -0.31 -6.88
N LEU A 16 1.33 -1.17 -6.10
CA LEU A 16 1.20 -1.02 -4.65
C LEU A 16 2.14 -2.02 -3.97
N THR A 17 3.15 -1.53 -3.25
CA THR A 17 4.12 -2.33 -2.52
C THR A 17 3.83 -2.26 -1.02
N LEU A 18 3.55 -3.41 -0.41
CA LEU A 18 3.35 -3.52 1.02
C LEU A 18 4.71 -3.48 1.72
N ASN A 19 4.97 -2.40 2.47
CA ASN A 19 6.27 -2.17 3.10
C ASN A 19 6.23 -2.53 4.59
N ARG A 20 5.83 -3.77 4.92
CA ARG A 20 5.73 -4.25 6.30
C ARG A 20 6.33 -5.66 6.51
N PRO A 21 7.65 -5.83 6.28
CA PRO A 21 8.32 -7.12 6.36
C PRO A 21 8.30 -7.71 7.78
N GLU A 22 8.32 -6.86 8.80
CA GLU A 22 8.27 -7.20 10.24
C GLU A 22 7.03 -7.99 10.68
N LYS A 23 5.95 -8.00 9.87
CA LYS A 23 4.76 -8.84 10.10
C LYS A 23 4.41 -9.72 8.89
N LEU A 24 5.38 -10.04 8.03
CA LEU A 24 5.13 -10.79 6.79
C LEU A 24 4.05 -10.12 5.91
N ASN A 25 4.02 -8.78 5.86
CA ASN A 25 3.00 -8.01 5.16
C ASN A 25 1.55 -8.27 5.64
N ALA A 26 1.36 -8.67 6.90
CA ALA A 26 0.03 -8.85 7.46
C ALA A 26 -0.86 -7.63 7.20
N LEU A 27 -1.96 -7.87 6.49
CA LEU A 27 -2.98 -6.88 6.19
C LEU A 27 -3.55 -6.37 7.51
N ASN A 28 -3.44 -5.07 7.75
CA ASN A 28 -4.05 -4.41 8.89
C ASN A 28 -5.09 -3.41 8.38
N TYR A 29 -6.06 -3.05 9.21
CA TYR A 29 -7.09 -2.07 8.83
C TYR A 29 -6.49 -0.75 8.31
N ALA A 30 -5.41 -0.25 8.93
CA ALA A 30 -4.71 0.95 8.45
C ALA A 30 -4.08 0.80 7.05
N LEU A 31 -3.76 -0.42 6.64
CA LEU A 31 -3.17 -0.73 5.34
C LEU A 31 -4.27 -0.81 4.28
N ILE A 32 -5.39 -1.46 4.63
CA ILE A 32 -6.60 -1.58 3.81
C ILE A 32 -7.21 -0.20 3.55
N ASP A 33 -7.32 0.64 4.58
CA ASP A 33 -7.82 2.02 4.48
C ASP A 33 -7.00 2.83 3.46
N ARG A 34 -5.66 2.74 3.55
CA ARG A 34 -4.76 3.40 2.60
C ARG A 34 -4.90 2.84 1.18
N LEU A 35 -5.05 1.52 1.03
CA LEU A 35 -5.31 0.86 -0.25
C LEU A 35 -6.60 1.35 -0.90
N LEU A 36 -7.69 1.48 -0.13
CA LEU A 36 -8.97 1.98 -0.61
C LEU A 36 -8.85 3.42 -1.10
N VAL A 37 -8.19 4.30 -0.33
CA VAL A 37 -7.94 5.70 -0.75
C VAL A 37 -7.10 5.78 -2.03
N LEU A 38 -6.19 4.84 -2.24
CA LEU A 38 -5.33 4.80 -3.43
C LEU A 38 -6.05 4.23 -4.66
N LEU A 39 -7.03 3.34 -4.47
CA LEU A 39 -7.84 2.75 -5.55
C LEU A 39 -9.08 3.59 -5.92
N ASP A 40 -9.54 4.47 -5.03
CA ASP A 40 -10.65 5.39 -5.26
C ASP A 40 -10.29 6.55 -6.21
N ARG A 41 -9.00 6.77 -6.46
CA ARG A 41 -8.48 7.79 -7.39
C ARG A 41 -8.37 7.28 -8.82
#